data_AF-A0A9E0Y7L2-F1
#
_entry.id   AF-A0A9E0Y7L2-F1
#
_cell.length_a   1.000
_cell.length_b   1.000
_cell.length_c   1.000
_cell.angle_alpha   90.00
_cell.angle_beta   90.00
_cell.angle_gamma   90.00
#
_symmetry.space_group_name_H-M   'P 1'
#
loop_
_entity.id
_entity.type
_entity.pdbx_description
1 polymer ?
#
loop_
_entity_poly.entity_id
_entity_poly.type
_entity_poly.pdbx_seq_one_letter_code
_entity_poly.pdbx_strand_id
1 'polypeptide(L)'
;MKKILIVDDHDDLASLLKHEFSRHGHIVRTIESRAEAVGLIDAEEFDLVISDLDNEQLPLEKKADEPECIPVAVRSPHTRIKAFKLCFSNYEKDEIDEDELKYFVRTTLDCKARCVDRREYVQAIQEKIEFEVPSVIGLMNNILEYLMKRVEKVGVVNPETSNLFVALDEAFVNAVKHGNKYDPTKLVRITADVSPEEARFTIEDEGDGFDVAEIPDPLDPQNLFKTSGRGVLFIYNIMDEVKYNERGNRLTMVKKRRDDN
;
A
#
# COMPACT_ATOMS: atom_id res chain seq x y z
N MET A 1 -24.17 4.16 -3.07
CA MET A 1 -24.13 2.68 -3.23
C MET A 1 -22.96 2.36 -4.14
N LYS A 2 -22.05 1.48 -3.71
CA LYS A 2 -20.82 1.16 -4.45
C LYS A 2 -20.79 -0.33 -4.82
N LYS A 3 -20.19 -0.68 -5.95
CA LYS A 3 -19.90 -2.04 -6.42
C LYS A 3 -18.51 -2.46 -5.97
N ILE A 4 -18.43 -3.56 -5.24
CA ILE A 4 -17.21 -4.03 -4.60
C ILE A 4 -16.92 -5.45 -5.08
N LEU A 5 -15.69 -5.67 -5.54
CA LEU A 5 -15.17 -7.00 -5.85
C LEU A 5 -14.19 -7.42 -4.75
N ILE A 6 -14.37 -8.63 -4.22
CA ILE A 6 -13.44 -9.25 -3.30
C ILE A 6 -12.92 -10.54 -3.92
N VAL A 7 -11.60 -10.66 -3.98
CA VAL A 7 -10.86 -11.81 -4.51
C VAL A 7 -10.07 -12.42 -3.36
N ASP A 8 -10.48 -13.59 -2.87
CA ASP A 8 -9.87 -14.25 -1.70
C ASP A 8 -9.90 -15.76 -1.89
N ASP A 9 -8.72 -16.38 -1.83
CA ASP A 9 -8.53 -17.82 -2.03
C ASP A 9 -8.78 -18.66 -0.76
N HIS A 10 -9.01 -18.02 0.40
CA HIS A 10 -9.24 -18.68 1.68
C HIS A 10 -10.62 -18.40 2.30
N ASP A 11 -11.53 -17.71 1.60
CA ASP A 11 -12.92 -17.31 1.93
C ASP A 11 -13.15 -16.52 3.25
N ASP A 12 -12.32 -16.69 4.29
CA ASP A 12 -12.48 -16.05 5.61
C ASP A 12 -12.57 -14.52 5.52
N LEU A 13 -11.75 -13.89 4.68
CA LEU A 13 -11.74 -12.43 4.51
C LEU A 13 -12.92 -12.01 3.62
N ALA A 14 -13.17 -12.72 2.52
CA ALA A 14 -14.28 -12.45 1.61
C ALA A 14 -15.64 -12.52 2.31
N SER A 15 -15.89 -13.56 3.10
CA SER A 15 -17.15 -13.75 3.80
C SER A 15 -17.42 -12.64 4.83
N LEU A 16 -16.41 -12.21 5.58
CA LEU A 16 -16.55 -11.12 6.56
C LEU A 16 -16.79 -9.76 5.88
N LEU A 17 -16.01 -9.44 4.85
CA LEU A 17 -16.16 -8.19 4.11
C LEU A 17 -17.48 -8.11 3.34
N LYS A 18 -17.91 -9.23 2.75
CA LYS A 18 -19.23 -9.33 2.12
C LYS A 18 -20.33 -9.02 3.11
N HIS A 19 -20.28 -9.61 4.30
CA HIS A 19 -21.26 -9.32 5.36
C HIS A 19 -21.26 -7.83 5.72
N GLU A 20 -20.08 -7.26 6.02
CA GLU A 20 -19.97 -5.88 6.46
C GLU A 20 -20.42 -4.88 5.40
N PHE A 21 -19.94 -5.00 4.17
CA PHE A 21 -20.28 -4.06 3.10
C PHE A 21 -21.72 -4.23 2.58
N SER A 22 -22.24 -5.47 2.47
CA SER A 22 -23.64 -5.67 2.08
C SER A 22 -24.61 -5.11 3.13
N ARG A 23 -24.27 -5.20 4.42
CA ARG A 23 -25.09 -4.60 5.50
C ARG A 23 -25.17 -3.06 5.40
N HIS A 24 -24.16 -2.42 4.83
CA HIS A 24 -24.13 -0.98 4.59
C HIS A 24 -24.67 -0.59 3.20
N GLY A 25 -25.31 -1.53 2.49
CA GLY A 25 -26.04 -1.27 1.24
C GLY A 25 -25.17 -1.27 -0.02
N HIS A 26 -23.95 -1.82 0.03
CA HIS A 26 -23.09 -1.98 -1.15
C HIS A 26 -23.38 -3.29 -1.89
N ILE A 27 -23.12 -3.31 -3.18
CA ILE A 27 -23.23 -4.51 -4.01
C ILE A 27 -21.88 -5.21 -3.97
N VAL A 28 -21.82 -6.39 -3.35
CA VAL A 28 -20.56 -7.11 -3.16
C VAL A 28 -20.55 -8.41 -3.96
N ARG A 29 -19.49 -8.61 -4.74
CA ARG A 29 -19.17 -9.88 -5.40
C ARG A 29 -17.91 -10.47 -4.79
N THR A 30 -17.94 -11.77 -4.56
CA THR A 30 -16.83 -12.54 -3.99
C THR A 30 -16.45 -13.62 -4.99
N ILE A 31 -15.15 -13.78 -5.22
CA ILE A 31 -14.58 -14.79 -6.11
C ILE A 31 -13.30 -15.35 -5.48
N GLU A 32 -13.01 -16.61 -5.76
CA GLU A 32 -11.87 -17.32 -5.16
C GLU A 32 -10.66 -17.42 -6.10
N SER A 33 -10.88 -17.19 -7.41
CA SER A 33 -9.89 -17.39 -8.46
C SER A 33 -9.48 -16.10 -9.13
N ARG A 34 -8.16 -15.91 -9.28
CA ARG A 34 -7.56 -14.84 -10.07
C ARG A 34 -8.07 -14.82 -11.51
N ALA A 35 -8.24 -15.98 -12.14
CA ALA A 35 -8.62 -16.06 -13.55
C ALA A 35 -10.05 -15.52 -13.76
N GLU A 36 -10.96 -15.86 -12.84
CA GLU A 36 -12.32 -15.32 -12.83
C GLU A 36 -12.33 -13.81 -12.55
N ALA A 37 -11.44 -13.35 -11.66
CA ALA A 37 -11.30 -11.93 -11.34
C ALA A 37 -10.97 -11.08 -12.55
N VAL A 38 -9.97 -11.51 -13.34
CA VAL A 38 -9.56 -10.81 -14.55
C VAL A 38 -10.72 -10.68 -15.52
N GLY A 39 -11.38 -11.79 -15.84
CA GLY A 39 -12.51 -11.78 -16.78
C GLY A 39 -13.69 -10.92 -16.29
N LEU A 40 -13.89 -10.82 -14.97
CA LEU A 40 -14.98 -10.03 -14.41
C LEU A 40 -14.67 -8.52 -14.42
N ILE A 41 -13.43 -8.14 -14.10
CA ILE A 41 -12.99 -6.74 -14.13
C ILE A 41 -13.01 -6.18 -15.57
N ASP A 42 -12.68 -7.02 -16.55
CA ASP A 42 -12.75 -6.63 -17.97
C ASP A 42 -14.21 -6.44 -18.45
N ALA A 43 -15.15 -7.14 -17.83
CA ALA A 43 -16.57 -7.13 -18.22
C ALA A 43 -17.41 -6.07 -17.47
N GLU A 44 -17.02 -5.72 -16.24
CA GLU A 44 -17.79 -4.85 -15.37
C GLU A 44 -16.89 -3.90 -14.58
N GLU A 45 -17.39 -2.69 -14.35
CA GLU A 45 -16.73 -1.70 -13.51
C GLU A 45 -17.02 -1.91 -12.01
N PHE A 46 -15.96 -1.81 -11.21
CA PHE A 46 -16.01 -1.85 -9.75
C PHE A 46 -15.43 -0.57 -9.16
N ASP A 47 -16.08 -0.04 -8.12
CA ASP A 47 -15.61 1.13 -7.38
C ASP A 47 -14.42 0.77 -6.48
N LEU A 48 -14.44 -0.44 -5.91
CA LEU A 48 -13.44 -0.96 -5.00
C LEU A 48 -13.15 -2.43 -5.31
N VAL A 49 -11.87 -2.77 -5.46
CA VAL A 49 -11.37 -4.14 -5.59
C VAL A 49 -10.46 -4.44 -4.41
N ILE A 50 -10.75 -5.52 -3.69
CA ILE A 50 -9.94 -6.03 -2.59
C ILE A 50 -9.47 -7.43 -2.99
N SER A 51 -8.17 -7.66 -3.01
CA SER A 51 -7.58 -8.92 -3.39
C SER A 51 -6.61 -9.39 -2.31
N ASP A 52 -6.77 -10.62 -1.83
CA ASP A 52 -5.83 -11.31 -0.94
C ASP A 52 -5.55 -12.69 -1.57
N LEU A 53 -4.38 -12.84 -2.19
CA LEU A 53 -4.02 -14.03 -2.97
C LEU A 53 -2.68 -14.59 -2.50
N ASP A 54 -2.50 -15.90 -2.65
CA ASP A 54 -1.23 -16.56 -2.39
C ASP A 54 -0.51 -17.09 -3.66
N ASN A 55 0.67 -17.67 -3.44
CA ASN A 55 1.56 -18.21 -4.46
C ASN A 55 0.88 -18.92 -5.63
N GLU A 56 -0.13 -19.76 -5.39
CA GLU A 56 -0.73 -20.57 -6.45
C GLU A 56 -1.44 -19.71 -7.50
N GLN A 57 -1.87 -18.52 -7.10
CA GLN A 57 -2.62 -17.61 -7.95
C GLN A 57 -1.77 -16.47 -8.52
N LEU A 58 -0.53 -16.27 -8.07
CA LEU A 58 0.25 -15.10 -8.43
C LEU A 58 1.20 -15.35 -9.60
N PRO A 59 1.04 -14.64 -10.75
CA PRO A 59 2.01 -14.72 -11.83
C PRO A 59 3.30 -13.97 -11.47
N LEU A 60 4.43 -14.44 -12.00
CA LEU A 60 5.74 -13.81 -11.81
C LEU A 60 5.91 -12.49 -12.56
N GLU A 61 5.12 -12.28 -13.62
CA GLU A 61 5.13 -11.07 -14.44
C GLU A 61 3.70 -10.64 -14.74
N LYS A 62 3.45 -9.33 -14.68
CA LYS A 62 2.19 -8.73 -15.11
C LYS A 62 2.17 -8.68 -16.63
N LYS A 63 1.12 -9.22 -17.26
CA LYS A 63 0.91 -9.03 -18.71
C LYS A 63 0.44 -7.61 -18.99
N ALA A 64 0.75 -7.08 -20.17
CA ALA A 64 0.39 -5.70 -20.55
C ALA A 64 -1.12 -5.41 -20.44
N ASP A 65 -1.96 -6.41 -20.73
CA ASP A 65 -3.42 -6.30 -20.74
C ASP A 65 -4.08 -6.70 -19.41
N GLU A 66 -3.31 -7.04 -18.36
CA GLU A 66 -3.90 -7.44 -17.09
C GLU A 66 -4.39 -6.23 -16.26
N PRO A 67 -5.60 -6.30 -15.67
CA PRO A 67 -6.12 -5.24 -14.82
C PRO A 67 -5.14 -4.86 -13.71
N GLU A 68 -4.98 -3.56 -13.49
CA GLU A 68 -4.03 -3.05 -12.51
C GLU A 68 -4.40 -3.39 -11.06
N CYS A 69 -5.69 -3.61 -10.80
CA CYS A 69 -6.22 -3.93 -9.48
C CYS A 69 -5.97 -5.36 -8.99
N ILE A 70 -5.35 -6.24 -9.79
CA ILE A 70 -4.97 -7.59 -9.34
C ILE A 70 -3.45 -7.68 -9.08
N PRO A 71 -3.01 -8.19 -7.91
CA PRO A 71 -1.59 -8.27 -7.59
C PRO A 71 -0.84 -9.31 -8.43
N VAL A 72 0.48 -9.11 -8.48
CA VAL A 72 1.47 -10.03 -9.07
C VAL A 72 2.54 -10.37 -8.04
N ALA A 73 3.16 -11.55 -8.17
CA ALA A 73 4.21 -12.00 -7.27
C ALA A 73 5.44 -11.08 -7.33
N VAL A 74 6.16 -11.01 -6.20
CA VAL A 74 7.49 -10.40 -6.12
C VAL A 74 8.52 -11.51 -6.30
N ARG A 75 9.65 -11.23 -6.95
CA ARG A 75 10.72 -12.21 -7.16
C ARG A 75 11.19 -12.82 -5.83
N SER A 76 10.94 -14.11 -5.61
CA SER A 76 11.80 -15.04 -4.86
C SER A 76 11.31 -16.48 -5.01
N PRO A 77 12.07 -17.39 -5.63
CA PRO A 77 11.61 -18.75 -5.93
C PRO A 77 11.52 -19.68 -4.70
N HIS A 78 11.90 -19.23 -3.50
CA HIS A 78 12.10 -20.11 -2.33
C HIS A 78 11.28 -19.70 -1.09
N THR A 79 10.37 -18.73 -1.24
CA THR A 79 9.57 -18.20 -0.13
C THR A 79 8.08 -18.24 -0.50
N ARG A 80 7.21 -18.52 0.48
CA ARG A 80 5.77 -18.35 0.29
C ARG A 80 5.50 -16.85 0.15
N ILE A 81 4.96 -16.45 -0.99
CA ILE A 81 4.56 -15.09 -1.30
C ILE A 81 3.05 -15.00 -1.07
N LYS A 82 2.66 -13.90 -0.45
CA LYS A 82 1.28 -13.49 -0.31
C LYS A 82 1.17 -12.09 -0.89
N ALA A 83 0.11 -11.81 -1.61
CA ALA A 83 -0.13 -10.48 -2.13
C ALA A 83 -1.51 -9.99 -1.75
N PHE A 84 -1.55 -8.84 -1.10
CA PHE A 84 -2.76 -8.13 -0.76
C PHE A 84 -2.81 -6.82 -1.56
N LYS A 85 -3.97 -6.51 -2.15
CA LYS A 85 -4.21 -5.27 -2.86
C LYS A 85 -5.57 -4.68 -2.50
N LEU A 86 -5.61 -3.38 -2.22
CA LEU A 86 -6.83 -2.59 -2.07
C LEU A 86 -6.78 -1.46 -3.10
N CYS A 87 -7.71 -1.46 -4.03
CA CYS A 87 -7.70 -0.57 -5.19
C CYS A 87 -9.06 0.12 -5.37
N PHE A 88 -9.07 1.45 -5.33
CA PHE A 88 -10.21 2.26 -5.75
C PHE A 88 -10.11 2.56 -7.25
N SER A 89 -10.58 1.62 -8.07
CA SER A 89 -10.43 1.68 -9.53
C SER A 89 -11.29 2.76 -10.19
N ASN A 90 -12.57 2.85 -9.81
CA ASN A 90 -13.55 3.75 -10.45
C ASN A 90 -14.33 4.59 -9.43
N TYR A 91 -13.71 4.92 -8.30
CA TYR A 91 -14.38 5.74 -7.29
C TYR A 91 -14.68 7.13 -7.88
N GLU A 92 -15.97 7.51 -7.90
CA GLU A 92 -16.47 8.75 -8.51
C GLU A 92 -15.63 9.97 -8.09
N LYS A 93 -14.95 10.56 -9.08
CA LYS A 93 -13.98 11.63 -8.87
C LYS A 93 -14.62 12.97 -8.50
N ASP A 94 -15.91 13.15 -8.77
CA ASP A 94 -16.60 14.43 -8.61
C ASP A 94 -17.22 14.63 -7.21
N GLU A 95 -17.51 13.55 -6.47
CA GLU A 95 -18.09 13.58 -5.11
C GLU A 95 -17.37 12.60 -4.17
N ILE A 96 -16.14 12.94 -3.80
CA ILE A 96 -15.36 12.10 -2.88
C ILE A 96 -15.84 12.30 -1.44
N ASP A 97 -16.48 11.26 -0.89
CA ASP A 97 -16.81 11.16 0.53
C ASP A 97 -15.63 10.56 1.31
N GLU A 98 -14.86 11.42 2.00
CA GLU A 98 -13.72 10.97 2.79
C GLU A 98 -14.10 9.99 3.90
N ASP A 99 -15.29 10.12 4.49
CA ASP A 99 -15.70 9.25 5.60
C ASP A 99 -16.12 7.86 5.08
N GLU A 100 -16.73 7.81 3.89
CA GLU A 100 -16.97 6.54 3.18
C GLU A 100 -15.64 5.84 2.82
N LEU A 101 -14.66 6.60 2.29
CA LEU A 101 -13.33 6.05 1.99
C LEU A 101 -12.62 5.53 3.25
N LYS A 102 -12.65 6.30 4.36
CA LYS A 102 -12.09 5.87 5.65
C LYS A 102 -12.78 4.61 6.14
N TYR A 103 -14.09 4.50 5.97
CA TYR A 103 -14.85 3.32 6.31
C TYR A 103 -14.39 2.09 5.52
N PHE A 104 -14.26 2.19 4.19
CA PHE A 104 -13.79 1.07 3.36
C PHE A 104 -12.38 0.62 3.74
N VAL A 105 -11.44 1.56 3.87
CA VAL A 105 -10.05 1.25 4.21
C VAL A 105 -9.98 0.62 5.60
N ARG A 106 -10.58 1.25 6.62
CA ARG A 106 -10.52 0.74 8.00
C ARG A 106 -11.17 -0.63 8.13
N THR A 107 -12.36 -0.82 7.55
CA THR A 107 -13.09 -2.10 7.60
C THR A 107 -12.27 -3.20 6.93
N THR A 108 -11.69 -2.92 5.76
CA THR A 108 -10.86 -3.90 5.05
C THR A 108 -9.65 -4.32 5.86
N LEU A 109 -8.91 -3.34 6.39
CA LEU A 109 -7.69 -3.59 7.16
C LEU A 109 -7.98 -4.28 8.50
N ASP A 110 -9.06 -3.90 9.19
CA ASP A 110 -9.51 -4.57 10.42
C ASP A 110 -9.89 -6.04 10.16
N CYS A 111 -10.59 -6.33 9.06
CA CYS A 111 -10.95 -7.69 8.69
C CYS A 111 -9.71 -8.52 8.33
N LYS A 112 -8.80 -7.97 7.51
CA LYS A 112 -7.55 -8.64 7.15
C LYS A 112 -6.70 -8.94 8.39
N ALA A 113 -6.55 -7.97 9.29
CA ALA A 113 -5.82 -8.15 10.53
C ALA A 113 -6.40 -9.27 11.42
N ARG A 114 -7.73 -9.46 11.38
CA ARG A 114 -8.43 -10.49 12.17
C ARG A 114 -8.43 -11.88 11.52
N CYS A 115 -8.66 -11.97 10.22
CA CYS A 115 -8.84 -13.24 9.53
C CYS A 115 -7.51 -13.81 9.02
N VAL A 116 -6.66 -12.95 8.47
CA VAL A 116 -5.50 -13.36 7.67
C VAL A 116 -4.22 -13.22 8.46
N ASP A 117 -4.03 -12.07 9.11
CA ASP A 117 -2.74 -11.75 9.71
C ASP A 117 -2.51 -12.49 11.03
N ARG A 118 -3.51 -13.16 11.62
CA ARG A 118 -3.38 -13.90 12.90
C ARG A 118 -2.52 -15.17 12.85
N ARG A 119 -2.20 -15.70 11.66
CA ARG A 119 -1.51 -16.99 11.51
C ARG A 119 -0.06 -16.91 12.05
N GLU A 120 0.39 -17.94 12.75
CA GLU A 120 1.70 -18.01 13.42
C GLU A 120 2.91 -18.00 12.46
N TYR A 121 2.68 -18.22 11.16
CA TYR A 121 3.74 -18.37 10.13
C TYR A 121 4.17 -17.07 9.43
N VAL A 122 3.75 -15.91 9.94
CA VAL A 122 4.04 -14.59 9.34
C VAL A 122 5.56 -14.33 9.14
N GLN A 123 6.40 -14.89 10.00
CA GLN A 123 7.86 -14.67 9.96
C GLN A 123 8.59 -15.40 8.82
N ALA A 124 7.91 -16.26 8.04
CA ALA A 124 8.51 -16.99 6.92
C ALA A 124 7.92 -16.60 5.55
N ILE A 125 7.07 -15.57 5.52
CA ILE A 125 6.31 -15.16 4.35
C ILE A 125 6.87 -13.83 3.84
N GLN A 126 7.07 -13.76 2.53
CA GLN A 126 7.23 -12.49 1.84
C GLN A 126 5.83 -11.97 1.49
N GLU A 127 5.47 -10.80 2.00
CA GLU A 127 4.15 -10.21 1.77
C GLU A 127 4.29 -8.95 0.92
N LYS A 128 3.58 -8.93 -0.20
CA LYS A 128 3.39 -7.75 -1.02
C LYS A 128 2.06 -7.10 -0.67
N ILE A 129 2.08 -5.83 -0.30
CA ILE A 129 0.90 -5.07 0.06
C ILE A 129 0.81 -3.87 -0.87
N GLU A 130 -0.32 -3.71 -1.54
CA GLU A 130 -0.55 -2.62 -2.48
C GLU A 130 -1.82 -1.85 -2.10
N PHE A 131 -1.71 -0.53 -2.03
CA PHE A 131 -2.83 0.39 -1.92
C PHE A 131 -2.83 1.31 -3.12
N GLU A 132 -3.99 1.48 -3.74
CA GLU A 132 -4.23 2.45 -4.80
C GLU A 132 -5.47 3.22 -4.42
N VAL A 133 -5.25 4.38 -3.79
CA VAL A 133 -6.27 5.11 -3.03
C VAL A 133 -6.34 6.57 -3.47
N PRO A 134 -7.51 7.22 -3.32
CA PRO A 134 -7.63 8.66 -3.53
C PRO A 134 -6.61 9.45 -2.68
N SER A 135 -6.12 10.54 -3.24
CA SER A 135 -5.08 11.39 -2.67
C SER A 135 -5.59 12.25 -1.49
N VAL A 136 -6.04 11.60 -0.43
CA VAL A 136 -6.70 12.17 0.74
C VAL A 136 -5.87 11.88 2.00
N ILE A 137 -5.44 12.94 2.71
CA ILE A 137 -4.62 12.80 3.93
C ILE A 137 -5.34 12.00 5.02
N GLY A 138 -6.66 12.17 5.16
CA GLY A 138 -7.45 11.50 6.19
C GLY A 138 -7.44 9.97 6.11
N LEU A 139 -7.09 9.37 4.96
CA LEU A 139 -6.96 7.91 4.81
C LEU A 139 -5.65 7.36 5.36
N MET A 140 -4.64 8.23 5.46
CA MET A 140 -3.26 7.80 5.64
C MET A 140 -3.02 7.10 6.96
N ASN A 141 -3.59 7.63 8.04
CA ASN A 141 -3.37 7.08 9.38
C ASN A 141 -3.70 5.58 9.45
N ASN A 142 -4.81 5.15 8.84
CA ASN A 142 -5.22 3.74 8.84
C ASN A 142 -4.23 2.86 8.04
N ILE A 143 -3.73 3.36 6.91
CA ILE A 143 -2.79 2.63 6.06
C ILE A 143 -1.42 2.54 6.74
N LEU A 144 -0.89 3.63 7.29
CA LEU A 144 0.40 3.63 7.98
C LEU A 144 0.37 2.78 9.24
N GLU A 145 -0.69 2.89 10.05
CA GLU A 145 -0.83 2.05 11.24
C GLU A 145 -0.83 0.56 10.86
N TYR A 146 -1.52 0.20 9.78
CA TYR A 146 -1.53 -1.17 9.28
C TYR A 146 -0.13 -1.61 8.82
N LEU A 147 0.54 -0.81 7.99
CA LEU A 147 1.89 -1.11 7.49
C LEU A 147 2.89 -1.24 8.65
N MET A 148 2.84 -0.34 9.64
CA MET A 148 3.70 -0.41 10.82
C MET A 148 3.49 -1.71 11.59
N LYS A 149 2.25 -2.03 11.96
CA LYS A 149 1.91 -3.28 12.65
C LYS A 149 2.40 -4.51 11.87
N ARG A 150 2.33 -4.44 10.55
CA ARG A 150 2.74 -5.54 9.66
C ARG A 150 4.25 -5.73 9.63
N VAL A 151 5.01 -4.65 9.54
CA VAL A 151 6.48 -4.66 9.52
C VAL A 151 7.03 -5.08 10.88
N GLU A 152 6.43 -4.60 11.97
CA GLU A 152 6.72 -5.03 13.34
C GLU A 152 6.47 -6.53 13.53
N LYS A 153 5.35 -7.04 13.01
CA LYS A 153 4.99 -8.46 13.14
C LYS A 153 5.95 -9.38 12.39
N VAL A 154 6.46 -8.95 11.23
CA VAL A 154 7.47 -9.70 10.47
C VAL A 154 8.84 -9.64 11.14
N GLY A 155 9.09 -8.62 11.99
CA GLY A 155 10.31 -8.49 12.78
C GLY A 155 11.42 -7.66 12.12
N VAL A 156 11.08 -6.86 11.11
CA VAL A 156 12.07 -5.98 10.43
C VAL A 156 12.47 -4.81 11.33
N VAL A 157 11.53 -4.28 12.11
CA VAL A 157 11.75 -3.12 12.99
C VAL A 157 11.27 -3.41 14.40
N ASN A 158 11.96 -2.81 15.38
CA ASN A 158 11.50 -2.76 16.76
C ASN A 158 10.57 -1.54 16.95
N PRO A 159 9.31 -1.70 17.38
CA PRO A 159 8.37 -0.60 17.60
C PRO A 159 8.90 0.49 18.54
N GLU A 160 9.70 0.12 19.55
CA GLU A 160 10.15 1.05 20.60
C GLU A 160 11.26 1.99 20.13
N THR A 161 11.99 1.62 19.08
CA THR A 161 13.19 2.35 18.61
C THR A 161 13.06 2.85 17.18
N SER A 162 12.02 2.42 16.46
CA SER A 162 11.86 2.72 15.05
C SER A 162 11.13 4.03 14.81
N ASN A 163 11.78 4.96 14.13
CA ASN A 163 11.14 6.18 13.60
C ASN A 163 10.45 5.95 12.24
N LEU A 164 10.24 4.68 11.83
CA LEU A 164 9.72 4.34 10.49
C LEU A 164 8.40 5.06 10.15
N PHE A 165 7.51 5.24 11.12
CA PHE A 165 6.25 5.96 10.92
C PHE A 165 6.49 7.38 10.37
N VAL A 166 7.49 8.10 10.89
CA VAL A 166 7.82 9.47 10.46
C VAL A 166 8.27 9.49 8.99
N ALA A 167 9.09 8.53 8.57
CA ALA A 167 9.53 8.46 7.17
C ALA A 167 8.38 8.15 6.21
N LEU A 168 7.49 7.22 6.59
CA LEU A 168 6.33 6.86 5.77
C LEU A 168 5.30 8.00 5.70
N ASP A 169 5.01 8.64 6.83
CA ASP A 169 4.09 9.79 6.91
C ASP A 169 4.58 10.93 6.04
N GLU A 170 5.87 11.27 6.15
CA GLU A 170 6.46 12.33 5.34
C GLU A 170 6.47 11.99 3.84
N ALA A 171 6.80 10.75 3.48
CA ALA A 171 6.79 10.31 2.09
C ALA A 171 5.38 10.41 1.48
N PHE A 172 4.35 10.06 2.25
CA PHE A 172 2.97 10.18 1.80
C PHE A 172 2.47 11.63 1.75
N VAL A 173 2.78 12.43 2.77
CA VAL A 173 2.46 13.86 2.77
C VAL A 173 3.08 14.52 1.54
N ASN A 174 4.30 14.14 1.15
CA ASN A 174 4.92 14.61 -0.09
C ASN A 174 4.13 14.20 -1.34
N ALA A 175 3.71 12.94 -1.45
CA ALA A 175 2.88 12.48 -2.56
C ALA A 175 1.55 13.24 -2.68
N VAL A 176 0.83 13.45 -1.56
CA VAL A 176 -0.48 14.13 -1.58
C VAL A 176 -0.34 15.65 -1.77
N LYS A 177 0.49 16.29 -0.96
CA LYS A 177 0.62 17.76 -0.91
C LYS A 177 1.43 18.31 -2.06
N HIS A 178 2.57 17.71 -2.35
CA HIS A 178 3.54 18.25 -3.30
C HIS A 178 3.37 17.64 -4.69
N GLY A 179 3.15 16.33 -4.77
CA GLY A 179 2.86 15.63 -6.02
C GLY A 179 1.47 15.95 -6.56
N ASN A 180 0.44 15.44 -5.88
CA ASN A 180 -0.96 15.57 -6.31
C ASN A 180 -1.62 16.91 -5.97
N LYS A 181 -0.95 17.80 -5.21
CA LYS A 181 -1.44 19.14 -4.87
C LYS A 181 -2.81 19.15 -4.18
N TYR A 182 -3.07 18.15 -3.31
CA TYR A 182 -4.34 17.93 -2.63
C TYR A 182 -5.53 17.68 -3.57
N ASP A 183 -5.28 17.25 -4.81
CA ASP A 183 -6.33 16.87 -5.74
C ASP A 183 -6.85 15.47 -5.37
N PRO A 184 -8.06 15.34 -4.79
CA PRO A 184 -8.55 14.05 -4.32
C PRO A 184 -8.95 13.13 -5.50
N THR A 185 -9.10 13.68 -6.71
CA THR A 185 -9.42 12.93 -7.93
C THR A 185 -8.23 12.13 -8.48
N LYS A 186 -7.04 12.44 -7.96
CA LYS A 186 -5.80 11.73 -8.22
C LYS A 186 -5.59 10.61 -7.21
N LEU A 187 -4.85 9.60 -7.63
CA LEU A 187 -4.49 8.46 -6.82
C LEU A 187 -3.08 8.61 -6.24
N VAL A 188 -2.88 7.98 -5.09
CA VAL A 188 -1.56 7.66 -4.54
C VAL A 188 -1.44 6.15 -4.50
N ARG A 189 -0.37 5.63 -5.09
CA ARG A 189 -0.03 4.22 -5.08
C ARG A 189 1.03 3.94 -4.04
N ILE A 190 0.73 3.04 -3.12
CA ILE A 190 1.63 2.64 -2.03
C ILE A 190 1.86 1.15 -2.16
N THR A 191 3.13 0.74 -2.24
CA THR A 191 3.53 -0.65 -2.23
C THR A 191 4.44 -0.90 -1.04
N ALA A 192 4.22 -1.99 -0.32
CA ALA A 192 5.13 -2.50 0.70
C ALA A 192 5.47 -3.96 0.39
N ASP A 193 6.73 -4.23 0.09
CA ASP A 193 7.29 -5.58 0.02
C ASP A 193 7.97 -5.86 1.36
N VAL A 194 7.34 -6.68 2.19
CA VAL A 194 7.80 -6.98 3.55
C VAL A 194 8.31 -8.42 3.61
N SER A 195 9.52 -8.58 4.09
CA SER A 195 10.19 -9.86 4.30
C SER A 195 10.91 -9.87 5.65
N PRO A 196 11.39 -11.02 6.14
CA PRO A 196 12.15 -11.08 7.39
C PRO A 196 13.47 -10.30 7.36
N GLU A 197 14.00 -10.00 6.18
CA GLU A 197 15.30 -9.33 5.99
C GLU A 197 15.14 -7.81 5.81
N GLU A 198 14.10 -7.39 5.10
CA GLU A 198 13.85 -5.98 4.79
C GLU A 198 12.37 -5.70 4.56
N ALA A 199 12.01 -4.42 4.76
CA ALA A 199 10.77 -3.82 4.32
C ALA A 199 11.07 -2.74 3.29
N ARG A 200 10.57 -2.92 2.08
CA ARG A 200 10.70 -1.98 0.97
C ARG A 200 9.36 -1.31 0.73
N PHE A 201 9.35 0.02 0.76
CA PHE A 201 8.17 0.83 0.50
C PHE A 201 8.35 1.58 -0.81
N THR A 202 7.30 1.70 -1.59
CA THR A 202 7.23 2.59 -2.75
C THR A 202 5.98 3.44 -2.63
N ILE A 203 6.13 4.76 -2.70
CA ILE A 203 5.01 5.71 -2.76
C ILE A 203 5.11 6.46 -4.09
N GLU A 204 4.04 6.47 -4.85
CA GLU A 204 3.94 7.11 -6.15
C GLU A 204 2.68 7.98 -6.24
N ASP A 205 2.85 9.19 -6.77
CA ASP A 205 1.79 10.14 -7.07
C ASP A 205 1.63 10.39 -8.58
N GLU A 206 0.53 11.02 -8.96
CA GLU A 206 0.19 11.41 -10.35
C GLU A 206 0.57 12.86 -10.66
N GLY A 207 1.46 13.45 -9.87
CA GLY A 207 2.03 14.77 -10.08
C GLY A 207 3.06 14.80 -11.19
N ASP A 208 3.48 16.01 -11.56
CA ASP A 208 4.53 16.21 -12.58
C ASP A 208 5.90 15.69 -12.11
N GLY A 209 6.06 15.49 -10.80
CA GLY A 209 7.31 15.17 -10.14
C GLY A 209 8.18 16.40 -9.94
N PHE A 210 9.46 16.19 -9.62
CA PHE A 210 10.42 17.26 -9.36
C PHE A 210 11.84 16.81 -9.69
N ASP A 211 12.76 17.76 -9.86
CA ASP A 211 14.16 17.44 -10.12
C ASP A 211 14.84 16.92 -8.84
N VAL A 212 15.14 15.63 -8.83
CA VAL A 212 15.80 14.93 -7.73
C VAL A 212 17.21 15.50 -7.48
N ALA A 213 17.88 16.04 -8.51
CA ALA A 213 19.20 16.66 -8.37
C ALA A 213 19.16 17.98 -7.59
N GLU A 214 17.99 18.61 -7.47
CA GLU A 214 17.80 19.81 -6.67
C GLU A 214 17.57 19.50 -5.18
N ILE A 215 17.40 18.22 -4.80
CA ILE A 215 17.32 17.83 -3.38
C ILE A 215 18.66 18.19 -2.72
N PRO A 216 18.67 19.08 -1.72
CA PRO A 216 19.88 19.42 -1.00
C PRO A 216 20.47 18.16 -0.35
N ASP A 217 21.80 18.02 -0.38
CA ASP A 217 22.48 16.86 0.20
C ASP A 217 21.99 16.62 1.65
N PRO A 218 21.31 15.50 1.92
CA PRO A 218 20.75 15.24 3.23
C PRO A 218 21.82 14.99 4.31
N LEU A 219 23.07 14.72 3.90
CA LEU A 219 24.21 14.52 4.78
C LEU A 219 24.96 15.82 5.11
N ASP A 220 24.61 16.94 4.45
CA ASP A 220 25.21 18.25 4.75
C ASP A 220 24.59 18.86 6.02
N PRO A 221 25.39 19.11 7.08
CA PRO A 221 24.91 19.72 8.31
C PRO A 221 24.25 21.09 8.14
N GLN A 222 24.54 21.81 7.05
CA GLN A 222 23.92 23.10 6.76
C GLN A 222 22.45 22.97 6.35
N ASN A 223 22.05 21.82 5.82
CA ASN A 223 20.66 21.57 5.42
C ASN A 223 19.75 21.25 6.63
N LEU A 224 20.31 20.82 7.78
CA LEU A 224 19.58 20.59 9.03
C LEU A 224 18.86 21.84 9.57
N PHE A 225 19.35 23.04 9.26
CA PHE A 225 18.82 24.30 9.77
C PHE A 225 17.80 24.98 8.85
N LYS A 226 17.56 24.47 7.63
CA LYS A 226 16.56 25.02 6.71
C LYS A 226 15.13 24.71 7.21
N THR A 227 14.21 25.65 6.99
CA THR A 227 12.80 25.55 7.42
C THR A 227 11.92 24.81 6.42
N SER A 228 12.33 24.74 5.15
CA SER A 228 11.74 23.93 4.08
C SER A 228 12.63 22.73 3.75
N GLY A 229 12.04 21.59 3.36
CA GLY A 229 12.79 20.39 2.94
C GLY A 229 13.23 19.45 4.07
N ARG A 230 12.83 19.71 5.34
CA ARG A 230 13.13 18.82 6.48
C ARG A 230 12.54 17.42 6.32
N GLY A 231 11.42 17.32 5.63
CA GLY A 231 10.75 16.06 5.40
C GLY A 231 11.62 15.03 4.71
N VAL A 232 12.22 15.44 3.59
CA VAL A 232 13.16 14.62 2.84
C VAL A 232 14.34 14.21 3.73
N LEU A 233 14.87 15.12 4.58
CA LEU A 233 15.94 14.77 5.53
C LEU A 233 15.52 13.68 6.53
N PHE A 234 14.28 13.67 7.02
CA PHE A 234 13.82 12.60 7.91
C PHE A 234 13.83 11.26 7.21
N ILE A 235 13.36 11.21 5.96
CA ILE A 235 13.35 9.99 5.15
C ILE A 235 14.78 9.44 5.01
N TYR A 236 15.75 10.27 4.61
CA TYR A 236 17.16 9.85 4.45
C TYR A 236 17.83 9.44 5.76
N ASN A 237 17.45 10.03 6.90
CA ASN A 237 18.02 9.68 8.20
C ASN A 237 17.45 8.38 8.80
N ILE A 238 16.22 8.02 8.44
CA ILE A 238 15.49 6.88 9.03
C ILE A 238 15.66 5.61 8.19
N MET A 239 15.61 5.76 6.87
CA MET A 239 15.66 4.65 5.91
C MET A 239 17.11 4.30 5.57
N ASP A 240 17.38 3.02 5.27
CA ASP A 240 18.74 2.55 4.94
C ASP A 240 19.04 2.75 3.45
N GLU A 241 18.03 2.74 2.58
CA GLU A 241 18.13 3.13 1.17
C GLU A 241 16.95 4.03 0.77
N VAL A 242 17.22 5.04 -0.06
CA VAL A 242 16.22 5.98 -0.57
C VAL A 242 16.53 6.25 -2.04
N LYS A 243 15.53 6.13 -2.91
CA LYS A 243 15.66 6.36 -4.34
C LYS A 243 14.39 6.95 -4.93
N TYR A 244 14.52 8.05 -5.65
CA TYR A 244 13.46 8.56 -6.52
C TYR A 244 13.60 8.01 -7.94
N ASN A 245 12.50 7.90 -8.68
CA ASN A 245 12.54 7.70 -10.12
C ASN A 245 13.02 8.97 -10.86
N GLU A 246 13.30 8.86 -12.16
CA GLU A 246 13.79 10.00 -12.96
C GLU A 246 12.82 11.18 -13.00
N ARG A 247 11.51 10.90 -12.95
CA ARG A 247 10.48 11.94 -12.92
C ARG A 247 10.38 12.63 -11.55
N GLY A 248 10.79 11.98 -10.47
CA GLY A 248 10.67 12.49 -9.10
C GLY A 248 9.27 12.34 -8.47
N ASN A 249 8.35 11.60 -9.09
CA ASN A 249 7.00 11.35 -8.55
C ASN A 249 6.84 9.96 -7.92
N ARG A 250 7.93 9.17 -7.85
CA ARG A 250 7.95 7.87 -7.18
C ARG A 250 9.16 7.78 -6.28
N LEU A 251 8.90 7.53 -5.00
CA LEU A 251 9.89 7.35 -3.96
C LEU A 251 9.91 5.88 -3.52
N THR A 252 11.06 5.22 -3.66
CA THR A 252 11.33 3.89 -3.09
C THR A 252 12.26 4.04 -1.88
N MET A 253 11.88 3.41 -0.77
CA MET A 253 12.64 3.42 0.48
C MET A 253 12.81 2.00 1.00
N VAL A 254 13.96 1.68 1.57
CA VAL A 254 14.24 0.36 2.15
C VAL A 254 14.66 0.50 3.59
N LYS A 255 14.04 -0.30 4.46
CA LYS A 255 14.46 -0.51 5.84
C LYS A 255 14.94 -1.94 5.99
N LYS A 256 16.20 -2.13 6.39
CA LYS A 256 16.77 -3.45 6.63
C LYS A 256 16.60 -3.83 8.09
N ARG A 257 16.39 -5.11 8.34
CA ARG A 257 16.45 -5.67 9.68
C ARG A 257 17.85 -5.41 10.24
N ARG A 258 17.92 -4.90 11.47
CA ARG A 258 19.18 -4.82 12.22
C ARG A 258 19.17 -5.93 13.24
N ASP A 259 20.23 -6.74 13.25
CA ASP A 259 20.48 -7.62 14.37
C ASP A 259 20.96 -6.76 15.53
N ASP A 260 20.08 -6.54 16.51
CA ASP A 260 20.48 -5.98 17.80
C ASP A 260 21.37 -7.02 18.49
N ASN A 261 22.69 -6.87 18.35
CA ASN A 261 23.71 -7.69 19.02
C ASN A 261 24.18 -7.02 20.31
#